data_AF-H2P7T5-F1
#
_entry.id   AF-H2P7T5-F1
#
_cell.length_a   1.000
_cell.length_b   1.000
_cell.length_c   1.000
_cell.angle_alpha   90.00
_cell.angle_beta   90.00
_cell.angle_gamma   90.00
#
_symmetry.space_group_name_H-M   'P 1'
#
loop_
_entity.id
_entity.type
_entity.pdbx_description
1 polymer ?
#
loop_
_entity_poly.entity_id
_entity_poly.type
_entity_poly.pdbx_seq_one_letter_code
_entity_poly.pdbx_strand_id
1 'polypeptide(L)'
;MLGEGEAIIVYRLPWTWKCSKLLMKSIHAGLNAVAAILAVISVVAVFENHNVNNIANMYSLHSWVGLIAVICYLLQLLAGFSVFLLPWAPLSLRAFLMPIHVYSGIVIFGTVIATALMGVTEKLIFSLRDPAYSTFPPEGVFVNTLGLLILVFGALIFWIVTRPQWKRPKEPDSTILHPSGGTEQGARGSMPAYSGNNMDKSDSELNNEVAARKRNLALDEAGQRSTM
;
A
#
# COMPACT_ATOMS: atom_id res chain seq x y z
N MET A 1 -1.11 14.10 4.37
CA MET A 1 0.37 14.23 4.34
C MET A 1 1.09 13.38 5.39
N LEU A 2 0.98 13.65 6.71
CA LEU A 2 1.69 12.85 7.73
C LEU A 2 1.27 11.37 7.72
N GLY A 3 -0.04 11.09 7.79
CA GLY A 3 -0.55 9.72 7.74
C GLY A 3 -0.24 8.97 6.43
N GLU A 4 -0.17 9.69 5.30
CA GLU A 4 0.23 9.09 4.02
C GLU A 4 1.72 8.76 3.99
N GLY A 5 2.59 9.67 4.49
CA GLY A 5 4.03 9.45 4.57
C GLY A 5 4.37 8.23 5.44
N GLU A 6 3.71 8.09 6.60
CA GLU A 6 3.84 6.91 7.46
C GLU A 6 3.36 5.64 6.76
N ALA A 7 2.21 5.70 6.09
CA ALA A 7 1.67 4.55 5.35
C ALA A 7 2.61 4.10 4.22
N ILE A 8 3.29 5.01 3.53
CA ILE A 8 4.25 4.71 2.47
C ILE A 8 5.45 3.90 3.00
N ILE A 9 5.93 4.22 4.22
CA ILE A 9 7.11 3.57 4.80
C ILE A 9 6.80 2.42 5.76
N VAL A 10 5.53 2.13 6.07
CA VAL A 10 5.13 1.14 7.10
C VAL A 10 5.72 -0.26 6.86
N TYR A 11 5.90 -0.65 5.59
CA TYR A 11 6.52 -1.93 5.22
C TYR A 11 8.05 -1.96 5.39
N ARG A 12 8.69 -0.81 5.59
CA ARG A 12 10.15 -0.67 5.66
C ARG A 12 10.68 -0.64 7.09
N LEU A 13 9.79 -0.65 8.07
CA LEU A 13 10.14 -0.66 9.49
C LEU A 13 10.72 -2.03 9.89
N PRO A 14 11.98 -2.13 10.37
CA PRO A 14 12.63 -3.41 10.63
C PRO A 14 11.88 -4.30 11.64
N TRP A 15 11.25 -3.68 12.64
CA TRP A 15 10.47 -4.40 13.66
C TRP A 15 9.17 -5.00 13.13
N THR A 16 8.68 -4.59 11.95
CA THR A 16 7.45 -5.15 11.34
C THR A 16 7.74 -6.30 10.37
N TRP A 17 8.99 -6.62 10.09
CA TRP A 17 9.36 -7.65 9.10
C TRP A 17 8.94 -9.06 9.52
N LYS A 18 8.88 -9.33 10.83
CA LYS A 18 8.38 -10.60 11.38
C LYS A 18 6.85 -10.61 11.61
N CYS A 19 6.17 -9.48 11.43
CA CYS A 19 4.72 -9.41 11.60
C CYS A 19 3.98 -9.98 10.39
N SER A 20 2.74 -10.44 10.60
CA SER A 20 1.88 -10.92 9.52
C SER A 20 1.78 -9.91 8.36
N LYS A 21 1.95 -10.40 7.13
CA LYS A 21 1.82 -9.59 5.92
C LYS A 21 0.42 -9.02 5.76
N LEU A 22 -0.60 -9.77 6.17
CA LEU A 22 -1.98 -9.30 6.16
C LEU A 22 -2.18 -8.15 7.14
N LEU A 23 -1.62 -8.26 8.36
CA LEU A 23 -1.67 -7.17 9.34
C LEU A 23 -1.04 -5.89 8.79
N MET A 24 0.14 -5.99 8.17
CA MET A 24 0.79 -4.80 7.58
C MET A 24 0.00 -4.20 6.41
N LYS A 25 -0.69 -5.03 5.61
CA LYS A 25 -1.64 -4.55 4.59
C LYS A 25 -2.83 -3.82 5.21
N SER A 26 -3.39 -4.35 6.29
CA SER A 26 -4.49 -3.69 7.00
C SER A 26 -4.05 -2.36 7.61
N ILE A 27 -2.86 -2.28 8.21
CA ILE A 27 -2.34 -1.02 8.76
C ILE A 27 -2.09 -0.01 7.63
N HIS A 28 -1.45 -0.43 6.53
CA HIS A 28 -1.23 0.44 5.36
C HIS A 28 -2.56 0.97 4.80
N ALA A 29 -3.54 0.08 4.59
CA ALA A 29 -4.86 0.46 4.09
C ALA A 29 -5.59 1.39 5.08
N GLY A 30 -5.54 1.09 6.37
CA GLY A 30 -6.16 1.89 7.42
C GLY A 30 -5.58 3.31 7.52
N LEU A 31 -4.25 3.44 7.53
CA LEU A 31 -3.59 4.75 7.55
C LEU A 31 -3.94 5.58 6.31
N ASN A 32 -3.92 4.97 5.11
CA ASN A 32 -4.30 5.69 3.90
C ASN A 32 -5.80 6.06 3.88
N ALA A 33 -6.67 5.22 4.45
CA ALA A 33 -8.10 5.51 4.56
C ALA A 33 -8.40 6.67 5.51
N VAL A 34 -7.73 6.72 6.67
CA VAL A 34 -7.83 7.87 7.58
C VAL A 34 -7.37 9.15 6.88
N ALA A 35 -6.25 9.10 6.16
CA ALA A 35 -5.77 10.25 5.39
C ALA A 35 -6.76 10.68 4.29
N ALA A 36 -7.40 9.73 3.58
CA ALA A 36 -8.44 10.02 2.59
C ALA A 36 -9.64 10.75 3.21
N ILE A 37 -10.13 10.26 4.36
CA ILE A 37 -11.28 10.87 5.05
C ILE A 37 -10.95 12.31 5.45
N LEU A 38 -9.78 12.53 6.06
CA LEU A 38 -9.32 13.87 6.44
C LEU A 38 -9.16 14.79 5.21
N ALA A 39 -8.65 14.26 4.09
CA ALA A 39 -8.53 15.02 2.85
C ALA A 39 -9.89 15.43 2.29
N VAL A 40 -10.87 14.52 2.25
CA VAL A 40 -12.24 14.82 1.81
C VAL A 40 -12.88 15.88 2.71
N ILE A 41 -12.77 15.74 4.04
CA ILE A 41 -13.24 16.75 5.00
C ILE A 41 -12.60 18.12 4.72
N SER A 42 -11.28 18.15 4.46
CA SER A 42 -10.57 19.41 4.18
C SER A 42 -11.05 20.09 2.90
N VAL A 43 -11.34 19.33 1.84
CA VAL A 43 -11.89 19.87 0.58
C VAL A 43 -13.29 20.40 0.81
N VAL A 44 -14.17 19.62 1.46
CA VAL A 44 -15.55 20.03 1.78
C VAL A 44 -15.55 21.34 2.58
N ALA A 45 -14.70 21.46 3.59
CA ALA A 45 -14.60 22.67 4.40
C ALA A 45 -14.25 23.93 3.57
N VAL A 46 -13.35 23.81 2.59
CA VAL A 46 -12.99 24.94 1.70
C VAL A 46 -14.16 25.30 0.78
N PHE A 47 -14.83 24.31 0.19
CA PHE A 47 -16.00 24.54 -0.67
C PHE A 47 -17.15 25.19 0.11
N GLU A 48 -17.44 24.72 1.32
CA GLU A 48 -18.46 25.32 2.18
C GLU A 48 -18.12 26.77 2.52
N ASN A 49 -16.87 27.02 2.96
CA ASN A 49 -16.41 28.37 3.27
C ASN A 49 -16.48 29.31 2.05
N HIS A 50 -16.09 28.84 0.86
CA HIS A 50 -16.18 29.64 -0.35
C HIS A 50 -17.63 29.92 -0.74
N ASN A 51 -18.52 28.93 -0.66
CA ASN A 51 -19.92 29.09 -1.01
C ASN A 51 -20.64 30.06 -0.06
N VAL A 52 -20.38 29.96 1.25
CA VAL A 52 -20.95 30.88 2.25
C VAL A 52 -20.45 32.32 2.03
N ASN A 53 -19.19 32.49 1.65
CA ASN A 53 -18.58 33.81 1.46
C ASN A 53 -18.63 34.33 0.00
N ASN A 54 -19.34 33.65 -0.91
CA ASN A 54 -19.42 33.97 -2.34
C ASN A 54 -18.05 34.12 -3.03
N ILE A 55 -17.10 33.26 -2.67
CA ILE A 55 -15.78 33.17 -3.30
C ILE A 55 -15.86 32.15 -4.44
N ALA A 56 -15.27 32.48 -5.60
CA ALA A 56 -15.22 31.55 -6.72
C ALA A 56 -14.43 30.26 -6.36
N ASN A 57 -14.93 29.11 -6.81
CA ASN A 57 -14.27 27.82 -6.62
C ASN A 57 -13.42 27.45 -7.85
N MET A 58 -12.43 26.59 -7.64
CA MET A 58 -11.69 25.90 -8.71
C MET A 58 -11.03 26.80 -9.78
N TYR A 59 -10.58 28.00 -9.41
CA TYR A 59 -9.94 28.93 -10.34
C TYR A 59 -8.40 28.94 -10.24
N SER A 60 -7.82 28.47 -9.13
CA SER A 60 -6.37 28.50 -8.91
C SER A 60 -5.69 27.20 -9.32
N LEU A 61 -4.40 27.27 -9.68
CA LEU A 61 -3.61 26.07 -9.99
C LEU A 61 -3.52 25.14 -8.76
N HIS A 62 -3.44 25.70 -7.54
CA HIS A 62 -3.50 24.93 -6.30
C HIS A 62 -4.77 24.06 -6.25
N SER A 63 -5.92 24.64 -6.58
CA SER A 63 -7.19 23.92 -6.57
C SER A 63 -7.27 22.82 -7.64
N TRP A 64 -6.75 23.06 -8.84
CA TRP A 64 -6.74 22.07 -9.93
C TRP A 64 -5.85 20.86 -9.58
N VAL A 65 -4.61 21.14 -9.20
CA VAL A 65 -3.64 20.08 -8.84
C VAL A 65 -4.09 19.35 -7.58
N GLY A 66 -4.64 20.07 -6.59
CA GLY A 66 -5.17 19.50 -5.36
C GLY A 66 -6.35 18.55 -5.60
N LEU A 67 -7.32 18.93 -6.43
CA LEU A 67 -8.45 18.07 -6.74
C LEU A 67 -8.01 16.81 -7.52
N ILE A 68 -7.11 16.96 -8.49
CA ILE A 68 -6.53 15.82 -9.21
C ILE A 68 -5.82 14.87 -8.22
N ALA A 69 -5.02 15.41 -7.29
CA ALA A 69 -4.33 14.61 -6.28
C ALA A 69 -5.30 13.82 -5.41
N VAL A 70 -6.40 14.44 -4.94
CA VAL A 70 -7.43 13.76 -4.14
C VAL A 70 -8.10 12.64 -4.93
N ILE A 71 -8.51 12.90 -6.17
CA ILE A 71 -9.15 11.88 -7.02
C ILE A 71 -8.19 10.71 -7.28
N CYS A 72 -6.95 10.99 -7.68
CA CYS A 72 -5.94 9.96 -7.90
C CYS A 72 -5.64 9.16 -6.62
N TYR A 73 -5.61 9.81 -5.46
CA TYR A 73 -5.41 9.16 -4.16
C TYR A 73 -6.56 8.21 -3.80
N LEU A 74 -7.82 8.63 -4.02
CA LEU A 74 -8.98 7.77 -3.80
C LEU A 74 -9.01 6.56 -4.74
N LEU A 75 -8.67 6.76 -6.02
CA LEU A 75 -8.54 5.66 -7.00
C LEU A 75 -7.43 4.69 -6.59
N GLN A 76 -6.30 5.21 -6.14
CA GLN A 76 -5.17 4.43 -5.63
C GLN A 76 -5.58 3.60 -4.40
N LEU A 77 -6.35 4.18 -3.47
CA LEU A 77 -6.85 3.50 -2.29
C LEU A 77 -7.85 2.40 -2.65
N LEU A 78 -8.80 2.69 -3.54
CA LEU A 78 -9.80 1.71 -4.00
C LEU A 78 -9.14 0.53 -4.73
N ALA A 79 -8.25 0.81 -5.68
CA ALA A 79 -7.50 -0.20 -6.41
C ALA A 79 -6.61 -1.01 -5.46
N GLY A 80 -5.91 -0.35 -4.55
CA GLY A 80 -5.04 -0.99 -3.56
C GLY A 80 -5.79 -1.94 -2.63
N PHE A 81 -6.94 -1.50 -2.12
CA PHE A 81 -7.83 -2.31 -1.30
C PHE A 81 -8.34 -3.53 -2.07
N SER A 82 -8.87 -3.31 -3.28
CA SER A 82 -9.51 -4.35 -4.09
C SER A 82 -8.53 -5.43 -4.55
N VAL A 83 -7.31 -5.05 -4.91
CA VAL A 83 -6.32 -5.95 -5.51
C VAL A 83 -5.37 -6.56 -4.48
N PHE A 84 -4.89 -5.78 -3.52
CA PHE A 84 -3.83 -6.23 -2.60
C PHE A 84 -4.34 -6.70 -1.25
N LEU A 85 -5.49 -6.22 -0.77
CA LEU A 85 -6.04 -6.63 0.52
C LEU A 85 -7.03 -7.79 0.38
N LEU A 86 -7.96 -7.72 -0.59
CA LEU A 86 -8.95 -8.77 -0.79
C LEU A 86 -8.36 -10.03 -1.45
N PRO A 87 -8.87 -11.24 -1.13
CA PRO A 87 -8.23 -12.49 -1.54
C PRO A 87 -8.49 -12.89 -3.00
N TRP A 88 -9.49 -12.30 -3.67
CA TRP A 88 -10.00 -12.76 -4.98
C TRP A 88 -9.14 -12.35 -6.19
N ALA A 89 -8.26 -11.36 -6.05
CA ALA A 89 -7.47 -10.87 -7.18
C ALA A 89 -6.39 -11.90 -7.61
N PRO A 90 -6.29 -12.23 -8.92
CA PRO A 90 -5.31 -13.20 -9.40
C PRO A 90 -3.87 -12.70 -9.20
N LEU A 91 -2.94 -13.64 -9.03
CA LEU A 91 -1.53 -13.33 -8.77
C LEU A 91 -0.88 -12.55 -9.92
N SER A 92 -1.26 -12.83 -11.18
CA SER A 92 -0.79 -12.10 -12.37
C SER A 92 -1.16 -10.62 -12.33
N LEU A 93 -2.43 -10.31 -11.98
CA LEU A 93 -2.90 -8.93 -11.85
C LEU A 93 -2.17 -8.19 -10.73
N ARG A 94 -1.95 -8.85 -9.58
CA ARG A 94 -1.17 -8.29 -8.46
C ARG A 94 0.26 -7.98 -8.89
N ALA A 95 0.91 -8.88 -9.62
CA ALA A 95 2.28 -8.67 -10.11
C ALA A 95 2.37 -7.48 -11.08
N PHE A 96 1.40 -7.35 -11.99
CA PHE A 96 1.33 -6.25 -12.96
C PHE A 96 1.03 -4.88 -12.31
N LEU A 97 0.08 -4.83 -11.38
CA LEU A 97 -0.34 -3.57 -10.74
C LEU A 97 0.61 -3.10 -9.64
N MET A 98 1.42 -3.98 -9.03
CA MET A 98 2.35 -3.62 -7.96
C MET A 98 3.31 -2.46 -8.34
N PRO A 99 4.04 -2.50 -9.46
CA PRO A 99 4.93 -1.39 -9.84
C PRO A 99 4.17 -0.09 -10.10
N ILE A 100 2.99 -0.17 -10.73
CA ILE A 100 2.13 0.99 -10.99
C ILE A 100 1.71 1.60 -9.66
N HIS A 101 1.21 0.79 -8.73
CA HIS A 101 0.79 1.22 -7.39
C HIS A 101 1.94 1.88 -6.62
N VAL A 102 3.15 1.31 -6.63
CA VAL A 102 4.30 1.95 -5.95
C VAL A 102 4.64 3.30 -6.58
N TYR A 103 4.73 3.35 -7.91
CA TYR A 103 5.09 4.56 -8.62
C TYR A 103 4.03 5.67 -8.44
N SER A 104 2.75 5.34 -8.65
CA SER A 104 1.65 6.29 -8.49
C SER A 104 1.56 6.80 -7.06
N GLY A 105 1.80 5.96 -6.04
CA GLY A 105 1.82 6.39 -4.64
C GLY A 105 2.89 7.45 -4.36
N ILE A 106 4.10 7.27 -4.90
CA ILE A 106 5.20 8.24 -4.76
C ILE A 106 4.87 9.55 -5.50
N VAL A 107 4.34 9.45 -6.72
CA VAL A 107 3.95 10.62 -7.52
C VAL A 107 2.85 11.42 -6.81
N ILE A 108 1.79 10.74 -6.34
CA ILE A 108 0.69 11.40 -5.61
C ILE A 108 1.23 12.11 -4.36
N PHE A 109 2.09 11.46 -3.58
CA PHE A 109 2.68 12.07 -2.39
C PHE A 109 3.49 13.34 -2.73
N GLY A 110 4.31 13.29 -3.78
CA GLY A 110 5.03 14.47 -4.28
C GLY A 110 4.10 15.59 -4.73
N THR A 111 3.04 15.25 -5.46
CA THR A 111 2.01 16.20 -5.89
C THR A 111 1.28 16.83 -4.71
N VAL A 112 0.96 16.07 -3.65
CA VAL A 112 0.34 16.58 -2.42
C VAL A 112 1.26 17.58 -1.71
N ILE A 113 2.58 17.33 -1.67
CA ILE A 113 3.55 18.29 -1.12
C ILE A 113 3.56 19.58 -1.94
N ALA A 114 3.65 19.47 -3.27
CA ALA A 114 3.62 20.65 -4.15
C ALA A 114 2.34 21.47 -3.97
N THR A 115 1.18 20.80 -3.95
CA THR A 115 -0.13 21.41 -3.68
C THR A 115 -0.15 22.11 -2.32
N ALA A 116 0.40 21.50 -1.26
CA ALA A 116 0.44 22.12 0.06
C ALA A 116 1.30 23.40 0.07
N LEU A 117 2.47 23.38 -0.57
CA LEU A 117 3.34 24.57 -0.69
C LEU A 117 2.67 25.69 -1.49
N MET A 118 1.95 25.35 -2.57
CA MET A 118 1.17 26.33 -3.32
C MET A 118 0.05 26.93 -2.47
N GLY A 119 -0.70 26.11 -1.72
CA GLY A 119 -1.80 26.58 -0.86
C GLY A 119 -1.32 27.48 0.28
N VAL A 120 -0.19 27.12 0.90
CA VAL A 120 0.49 27.96 1.89
C VAL A 120 0.87 29.32 1.28
N THR A 121 1.45 29.30 0.08
CA THR A 121 1.88 30.51 -0.64
C THR A 121 0.68 31.40 -0.97
N GLU A 122 -0.39 30.84 -1.56
CA GLU A 122 -1.63 31.55 -1.85
C GLU A 122 -2.21 32.18 -0.58
N LYS A 123 -2.26 31.42 0.53
CA LYS A 123 -2.81 31.91 1.79
C LYS A 123 -2.01 33.06 2.39
N LEU A 124 -0.68 32.99 2.37
CA LEU A 124 0.17 34.07 2.86
C LEU A 124 0.00 35.34 2.04
N ILE A 125 0.00 35.23 0.71
CA ILE A 125 -0.20 36.37 -0.19
C ILE A 125 -1.57 37.03 0.03
N PHE A 126 -2.62 36.25 0.26
CA PHE A 126 -3.97 36.79 0.44
C PHE A 126 -4.20 37.39 1.82
N SER A 127 -3.63 36.81 2.88
CA SER A 127 -3.90 37.20 4.26
C SER A 127 -2.96 38.26 4.81
N LEU A 128 -1.66 38.23 4.46
CA LEU A 128 -0.68 39.18 4.98
C LEU A 128 -0.58 40.42 4.08
N ARG A 129 -1.57 41.31 4.21
CA ARG A 129 -1.61 42.60 3.49
C ARG A 129 -1.09 43.77 4.31
N ASP A 130 -1.35 43.77 5.62
CA ASP A 130 -0.88 44.79 6.56
C ASP A 130 -0.65 44.17 7.96
N PRO A 131 0.61 43.95 8.38
CA PRO A 131 1.83 44.15 7.61
C PRO A 131 1.90 43.24 6.38
N ALA A 132 2.39 43.78 5.27
CA ALA A 132 2.52 43.02 4.02
C ALA A 132 3.50 41.84 4.17
N TYR A 133 3.24 40.72 3.49
CA TYR A 133 4.10 39.53 3.56
C TYR A 133 5.59 39.82 3.29
N SER A 134 5.88 40.75 2.38
CA SER A 134 7.25 41.15 2.01
C SER A 134 8.04 41.85 3.12
N THR A 135 7.39 42.31 4.19
CA THR A 135 8.07 42.95 5.34
C THR A 135 8.59 41.95 6.38
N PHE A 136 8.54 40.65 6.07
CA PHE A 136 8.93 39.56 6.96
C PHE A 136 8.21 39.58 8.32
N PRO A 137 6.85 39.65 8.34
CA PRO A 137 6.13 39.54 9.59
C PRO A 137 6.37 38.16 10.24
N PRO A 138 6.29 38.04 11.57
CA PRO A 138 6.55 36.78 12.27
C PRO A 138 5.72 35.60 11.75
N GLU A 139 4.45 35.83 11.39
CA GLU A 139 3.59 34.82 10.78
C GLU A 139 4.15 34.31 9.44
N GLY A 140 4.65 35.21 8.58
CA GLY A 140 5.26 34.83 7.30
C GLY A 140 6.50 33.95 7.48
N VAL A 141 7.38 34.29 8.43
CA VAL A 141 8.57 33.48 8.75
C VAL A 141 8.17 32.11 9.31
N PHE A 142 7.19 32.07 10.21
CA PHE A 142 6.70 30.84 10.81
C PHE A 142 6.12 29.89 9.76
N VAL A 143 5.23 30.39 8.89
CA VAL A 143 4.58 29.57 7.87
C VAL A 143 5.55 29.14 6.76
N ASN A 144 6.53 29.98 6.40
CA ASN A 144 7.62 29.55 5.51
C ASN A 144 8.44 28.42 6.12
N THR A 145 8.74 28.51 7.41
CA THR A 145 9.45 27.44 8.13
C THR A 145 8.64 26.15 8.11
N LEU A 146 7.32 26.22 8.31
CA LEU A 146 6.41 25.08 8.16
C LEU A 146 6.48 24.49 6.74
N GLY A 147 6.49 25.32 5.69
CA GLY A 147 6.68 24.88 4.31
C GLY A 147 7.99 24.14 4.09
N LEU A 148 9.10 24.62 4.66
CA LEU A 148 10.39 23.94 4.62
C LEU A 148 10.36 22.61 5.36
N LEU A 149 9.71 22.54 6.53
CA LEU A 149 9.55 21.29 7.28
C LEU A 149 8.75 20.25 6.49
N ILE A 150 7.69 20.66 5.80
CA ILE A 150 6.93 19.81 4.88
C ILE A 150 7.83 19.25 3.78
N LEU A 151 8.67 20.09 3.18
CA LEU A 151 9.58 19.67 2.11
C LEU A 151 10.65 18.69 2.61
N VAL A 152 11.26 18.97 3.77
CA VAL A 152 12.25 18.09 4.41
C VAL A 152 11.62 16.75 4.79
N PHE A 153 10.41 16.75 5.36
CA PHE A 153 9.65 15.53 5.63
C PHE A 153 9.45 14.71 4.36
N GLY A 154 9.01 15.35 3.26
CA GLY A 154 8.86 14.70 1.97
C GLY A 154 10.14 14.06 1.45
N ALA A 155 11.26 14.79 1.53
CA ALA A 155 12.57 14.30 1.10
C ALA A 155 13.03 13.08 1.92
N LEU A 156 12.81 13.08 3.25
CA LEU A 156 13.13 11.96 4.12
C LEU A 156 12.27 10.72 3.79
N ILE A 157 10.97 10.89 3.57
CA ILE A 157 10.09 9.78 3.15
C ILE A 157 10.54 9.22 1.80
N PHE A 158 10.87 10.08 0.83
CA PHE A 158 11.37 9.65 -0.48
C PHE A 158 12.69 8.87 -0.37
N TRP A 159 13.60 9.34 0.47
CA TRP A 159 14.84 8.63 0.76
C TRP A 159 14.60 7.23 1.34
N ILE A 160 13.74 7.13 2.35
CA ILE A 160 13.40 5.85 3.01
C ILE A 160 12.73 4.90 2.02
N VAL A 161 11.74 5.37 1.26
CA VAL A 161 10.95 4.52 0.36
C VAL A 161 11.75 4.03 -0.84
N THR A 162 12.87 4.67 -1.19
CA THR A 162 13.69 4.29 -2.35
C THR A 162 14.87 3.39 -1.99
N ARG A 163 15.19 3.18 -0.70
CA ARG A 163 16.29 2.29 -0.30
C ARG A 163 15.97 0.81 -0.55
N PRO A 164 16.67 0.09 -1.46
CA PRO A 164 16.41 -1.33 -1.68
C PRO A 164 16.68 -2.18 -0.43
N GLN A 165 17.72 -1.83 0.34
CA GLN A 165 18.14 -2.54 1.55
C GLN A 165 17.11 -2.48 2.71
N TRP A 166 16.16 -1.53 2.66
CA TRP A 166 15.10 -1.41 3.67
C TRP A 166 13.76 -1.98 3.18
N LYS A 167 13.75 -2.64 2.02
CA LYS A 167 12.53 -3.27 1.50
C LYS A 167 12.24 -4.49 2.35
N ARG A 168 10.97 -4.67 2.76
CA ARG A 168 10.54 -5.87 3.50
C ARG A 168 11.06 -7.13 2.79
N PRO A 169 11.77 -8.04 3.49
CA PRO A 169 12.19 -9.30 2.91
C PRO A 169 11.00 -10.07 2.33
N LYS A 170 11.20 -10.72 1.17
CA LYS A 170 10.20 -11.64 0.64
C LYS A 170 10.06 -12.81 1.62
N GLU A 171 8.84 -13.23 1.91
CA GLU A 171 8.63 -14.47 2.65
C GLU A 171 9.25 -15.62 1.84
N PRO A 172 9.91 -16.59 2.50
CA PRO A 172 10.37 -17.77 1.80
C PRO A 172 9.15 -18.47 1.20
N ASP A 173 9.22 -18.76 -0.11
CA ASP A 173 8.25 -19.65 -0.74
C ASP A 173 8.20 -20.93 0.10
N SER A 174 7.01 -21.36 0.52
CA SER A 174 6.77 -22.58 1.28
C SER A 174 7.08 -23.87 0.48
N THR A 175 7.92 -23.78 -0.56
CA THR A 175 8.26 -24.85 -1.49
C THR A 175 9.51 -25.65 -1.08
N ILE A 176 10.17 -25.34 0.05
CA ILE A 176 11.35 -26.11 0.51
C ILE A 176 11.06 -26.77 1.86
N LEU A 177 10.14 -27.74 1.87
CA LEU A 177 10.09 -28.82 2.85
C LEU A 177 9.87 -30.14 2.11
N HIS A 178 10.87 -30.54 1.31
CA HIS A 178 11.03 -31.94 0.98
C HIS A 178 12.01 -32.54 2.00
N PRO A 179 11.60 -33.49 2.85
CA PRO A 179 12.54 -34.22 3.68
C PRO A 179 13.27 -35.21 2.78
N SER A 180 14.46 -34.85 2.31
CA SER A 180 15.39 -35.82 1.72
C SER A 180 15.98 -36.67 2.83
N GLY A 181 15.35 -37.82 3.07
CA GLY A 181 15.97 -38.96 3.75
C GLY A 181 16.22 -40.08 2.75
N GLY A 182 17.42 -40.67 2.76
CA GLY A 182 17.70 -41.95 2.11
C GLY A 182 19.03 -42.02 1.37
N THR A 183 20.00 -42.66 2.03
CA THR A 183 21.33 -43.03 1.53
C THR A 183 21.28 -44.28 0.63
N GLU A 184 22.30 -44.42 -0.22
CA GLU A 184 22.92 -45.65 -0.76
C GLU A 184 22.65 -46.15 -2.21
N GLN A 185 23.76 -46.12 -2.97
CA GLN A 185 24.36 -47.14 -3.84
C GLN A 185 23.69 -47.58 -5.16
N GLY A 186 24.50 -47.59 -6.23
CA GLY A 186 24.39 -48.60 -7.30
C GLY A 186 24.45 -48.06 -8.73
N ALA A 187 25.63 -48.11 -9.34
CA ALA A 187 25.85 -47.85 -10.75
C ALA A 187 25.17 -48.90 -11.68
N ARG A 188 24.55 -48.44 -12.78
CA ARG A 188 24.61 -49.02 -14.14
C ARG A 188 23.73 -48.20 -15.09
N GLY A 189 24.33 -47.75 -16.19
CA GLY A 189 23.62 -47.01 -17.25
C GLY A 189 22.87 -47.93 -18.23
N SER A 190 21.98 -47.31 -19.01
CA SER A 190 21.66 -47.53 -20.44
C SER A 190 20.34 -46.81 -20.77
N MET A 191 20.36 -45.92 -21.77
CA MET A 191 19.20 -45.31 -22.48
C MET A 191 18.53 -46.37 -23.40
N PRO A 192 17.34 -46.18 -24.06
CA PRO A 192 16.71 -44.91 -24.48
C PRO A 192 15.16 -44.81 -24.57
N ALA A 193 14.70 -43.61 -24.95
CA ALA A 193 13.57 -43.26 -25.85
C ALA A 193 12.12 -43.00 -25.34
N TYR A 194 11.74 -41.72 -25.52
CA TYR A 194 10.50 -41.18 -26.15
C TYR A 194 9.18 -40.99 -25.37
N SER A 195 8.80 -39.69 -25.30
CA SER A 195 7.45 -39.10 -25.49
C SER A 195 6.35 -39.21 -24.42
N GLY A 196 5.77 -38.04 -24.09
CA GLY A 196 4.31 -37.91 -23.88
C GLY A 196 3.86 -37.22 -22.58
N ASN A 197 3.36 -35.99 -22.72
CA ASN A 197 2.31 -35.32 -21.94
C ASN A 197 2.16 -35.59 -20.42
N ASN A 198 2.57 -34.60 -19.62
CA ASN A 198 2.07 -34.41 -18.25
C ASN A 198 0.75 -33.61 -18.28
N MET A 199 -0.39 -34.27 -18.41
CA MET A 199 -1.70 -33.62 -18.24
C MET A 199 -2.74 -34.53 -17.57
N ASP A 200 -2.31 -35.40 -16.64
CA ASP A 200 -3.24 -36.31 -15.93
C ASP A 200 -2.91 -36.52 -14.44
N LYS A 201 -2.02 -35.68 -13.86
CA LYS A 201 -1.59 -35.83 -12.46
C LYS A 201 -2.39 -34.97 -11.47
N SER A 202 -3.08 -33.92 -11.93
CA SER A 202 -3.84 -33.01 -11.06
C SER A 202 -5.10 -33.64 -10.46
N ASP A 203 -5.76 -34.54 -11.20
CA ASP A 203 -7.10 -35.00 -10.84
C ASP A 203 -7.04 -36.19 -9.87
N SER A 204 -5.94 -36.95 -9.90
CA SER A 204 -5.70 -38.04 -8.94
C SER A 204 -5.20 -37.52 -7.58
N GLU A 205 -4.44 -36.43 -7.54
CA GLU A 205 -4.00 -35.80 -6.27
C GLU A 205 -5.18 -35.12 -5.54
N LEU A 206 -6.07 -34.45 -6.28
CA LEU A 206 -7.25 -33.80 -5.70
C LEU A 206 -8.23 -34.82 -5.07
N ASN A 207 -8.44 -35.97 -5.71
CA ASN A 207 -9.31 -37.03 -5.19
C ASN A 207 -8.74 -37.69 -3.92
N ASN A 208 -7.42 -37.83 -3.83
CA ASN A 208 -6.78 -38.38 -2.64
C ASN A 208 -6.83 -37.42 -1.45
N GLU A 209 -6.67 -36.11 -1.69
CA GLU A 209 -6.75 -35.10 -0.63
C GLU A 209 -8.18 -34.96 -0.06
N VAL A 210 -9.19 -35.00 -0.93
CA VAL A 210 -10.61 -34.98 -0.53
C VAL A 210 -10.99 -36.24 0.26
N ALA A 211 -10.49 -37.42 -0.15
CA ALA A 211 -10.72 -38.68 0.56
C ALA A 211 -10.04 -38.73 1.94
N ALA A 212 -8.84 -38.13 2.08
CA ALA A 212 -8.15 -38.00 3.35
C ALA A 212 -8.89 -37.05 4.31
N ARG A 213 -9.40 -35.93 3.80
CA ARG A 213 -10.17 -34.95 4.59
C ARG A 213 -11.48 -35.52 5.13
N LYS A 214 -12.20 -36.32 4.33
CA LYS A 214 -13.42 -37.02 4.78
C LYS A 214 -13.15 -38.05 5.87
N ARG A 215 -12.03 -38.78 5.80
CA ARG A 215 -11.64 -39.75 6.84
C ARG A 215 -11.32 -39.08 8.18
N ASN A 216 -10.64 -37.94 8.16
CA ASN A 216 -10.32 -37.20 9.39
C ASN A 216 -11.57 -36.62 10.07
N LEU A 217 -12.53 -36.09 9.29
CA LEU A 217 -13.80 -35.59 9.83
C LEU A 217 -14.65 -36.70 10.49
N ALA A 218 -14.67 -37.90 9.91
CA ALA A 218 -15.39 -39.03 10.49
C ALA A 218 -14.78 -39.54 11.80
N LEU A 219 -13.45 -39.40 11.98
CA LEU A 219 -12.76 -39.78 13.21
C LEU A 219 -13.02 -38.76 14.35
N ASP A 220 -13.14 -37.47 14.04
CA ASP A 220 -13.49 -36.44 15.02
C ASP A 220 -14.94 -36.57 15.51
N GLU A 221 -15.89 -36.89 14.62
CA GLU A 221 -17.29 -37.15 15.02
C GLU A 221 -17.43 -38.45 15.86
N ALA A 222 -16.66 -39.49 15.55
CA ALA A 222 -16.64 -40.73 16.32
C ALA A 222 -16.01 -40.53 17.71
N GLY A 223 -14.99 -39.67 17.82
CA GLY A 223 -14.35 -39.30 19.08
C GLY A 223 -15.27 -38.49 20.00
N GLN A 224 -16.05 -37.54 19.45
CA GLN A 224 -16.99 -36.73 20.23
C GLN A 224 -18.21 -37.50 20.75
N ARG A 225 -18.63 -38.59 20.07
CA ARG A 225 -19.75 -39.43 20.53
C ARG A 225 -19.38 -40.41 21.64
N SER A 226 -18.10 -40.61 21.94
CA SER A 226 -17.65 -41.58 22.95
C SER A 226 -17.35 -40.96 24.32
N THR A 227 -17.60 -39.66 24.50
CA THR A 227 -17.35 -38.91 25.75
C THR A 227 -18.58 -38.19 26.32
N MET A 228 -19.79 -38.64 25.99
CA MET A 228 -21.02 -38.28 26.72
C MET A 228 -21.74 -39.53 27.20
#